data_AF-C7R9R7-F1
#
_entry.id   AF-C7R9R7-F1
#
_cell.length_a   1.000
_cell.length_b   1.000
_cell.length_c   1.000
_cell.angle_alpha   90.00
_cell.angle_beta   90.00
_cell.angle_gamma   90.00
#
_symmetry.space_group_name_H-M   'P 1'
#
loop_
_entity.id
_entity.type
_entity.pdbx_description
1 polymer ?
#
loop_
_entity_poly.entity_id
_entity_poly.type
_entity_poly.pdbx_seq_one_letter_code
_entity_poly.pdbx_strand_id
1 'polypeptide(L)'
;MKLLIGFLLILSVGLASAENFDIRGTHQQSVQLGGANSIYIECYCPNRNVVISNSKKDIQLIIEAKYSSIGYHGKQTIPTSIEPEQMQFQVNRSDKTLKLISLEWAFMHHLFEVERLQAIAPEGIDVNFIDLSYDDLEDRKRKLLESQ
;
A
#
# COMPACT_ATOMS: atom_id res chain seq x y z
N MET A 1 32.00 47.95 38.30
CA MET A 1 32.16 46.63 37.67
C MET A 1 30.81 45.93 37.72
N LYS A 2 29.97 46.12 36.68
CA LYS A 2 28.57 45.64 36.67
C LYS A 2 28.51 44.29 35.96
N LEU A 3 27.89 43.33 36.65
CA LEU A 3 27.71 41.93 36.24
C LEU A 3 27.19 41.81 34.80
N LEU A 4 27.93 41.06 33.98
CA LEU A 4 27.40 40.38 32.79
C LEU A 4 26.37 39.35 33.28
N ILE A 5 25.08 39.67 33.18
CA ILE A 5 24.01 38.67 33.32
C ILE A 5 23.91 37.98 31.97
N GLY A 6 24.40 36.74 31.94
CA GLY A 6 24.45 35.87 30.78
C GLY A 6 23.09 35.70 30.16
N PHE A 7 23.03 36.00 28.87
CA PHE A 7 21.94 35.64 27.98
C PHE A 7 22.01 34.11 27.78
N LEU A 8 21.50 33.36 28.77
CA LEU A 8 21.33 31.92 28.66
C LEU A 8 20.15 31.68 27.71
N LEU A 9 20.47 31.65 26.42
CA LEU A 9 19.68 31.04 25.36
C LEU A 9 19.40 29.60 25.77
N ILE A 10 18.33 29.40 26.55
CA ILE A 10 17.70 28.10 26.67
C ILE A 10 17.03 27.87 25.32
N LEU A 11 17.81 27.29 24.41
CA LEU A 11 17.32 26.52 23.28
C LEU A 11 16.50 25.36 23.85
N SER A 12 15.28 25.64 24.31
CA SER A 12 14.22 24.64 24.42
C SER A 12 13.79 24.32 23.00
N VAL A 13 14.69 23.67 22.26
CA VAL A 13 14.34 22.91 21.07
C VAL A 13 13.39 21.86 21.59
N GLY A 14 12.09 22.10 21.42
CA GLY A 14 11.08 21.10 21.68
C GLY A 14 11.46 19.87 20.89
N LEU A 15 12.02 18.88 21.57
CA LEU A 15 12.05 17.49 21.12
C LEU A 15 10.58 17.08 21.11
N ALA A 16 9.85 17.51 20.08
CA ALA A 16 8.59 16.92 19.72
C ALA A 16 8.91 15.45 19.48
N SER A 17 8.45 14.59 20.40
CA SER A 17 8.59 13.15 20.25
C SER A 17 7.99 12.78 18.90
N ALA A 18 8.81 12.24 18.01
CA ALA A 18 8.34 11.60 16.80
C ALA A 18 7.37 10.49 17.21
N GLU A 19 6.08 10.69 16.96
CA GLU A 19 5.10 9.65 17.24
C GLU A 19 5.06 8.71 16.04
N ASN A 20 5.84 7.63 16.12
CA ASN A 20 5.77 6.55 15.13
C ASN A 20 4.37 5.94 15.14
N PHE A 21 3.90 5.49 13.97
CA PHE A 21 2.70 4.66 13.90
C PHE A 21 2.87 3.49 12.94
N ASP A 22 2.14 2.43 13.24
CA ASP A 22 1.97 1.23 12.42
C ASP A 22 0.51 0.81 12.57
N ILE A 23 -0.25 0.93 11.50
CA ILE A 23 -1.66 0.56 11.46
C ILE A 23 -1.89 -0.50 10.40
N ARG A 24 -2.87 -1.37 10.64
CA ARG A 24 -3.28 -2.43 9.73
C ARG A 24 -4.73 -2.25 9.32
N GLY A 25 -5.04 -2.68 8.11
CA GLY A 25 -6.39 -2.63 7.55
C GLY A 25 -6.69 -3.85 6.70
N THR A 26 -7.97 -4.10 6.49
CA THR A 26 -8.45 -5.12 5.57
C THR A 26 -9.42 -4.49 4.59
N HIS A 27 -9.30 -4.87 3.32
CA HIS A 27 -10.21 -4.44 2.26
C HIS A 27 -10.58 -5.62 1.36
N GLN A 28 -11.75 -5.52 0.75
CA GLN A 28 -12.21 -6.48 -0.24
C GLN A 28 -12.62 -5.74 -1.51
N GLN A 29 -12.07 -6.18 -2.64
CA GLN A 29 -12.37 -5.63 -3.96
C GLN A 29 -12.89 -6.75 -4.87
N SER A 30 -14.00 -6.50 -5.56
CA SER A 30 -14.50 -7.40 -6.61
C SER A 30 -14.28 -6.74 -7.97
N VAL A 31 -13.71 -7.47 -8.92
CA VAL A 31 -13.41 -6.96 -10.26
C VAL A 31 -14.01 -7.87 -11.31
N GLN A 32 -14.89 -7.31 -12.14
CA GLN A 32 -15.47 -8.01 -13.28
C GLN A 32 -14.38 -8.34 -14.31
N LEU A 33 -14.39 -9.60 -14.78
CA LEU A 33 -13.40 -10.11 -15.73
C LEU A 33 -13.48 -9.45 -17.11
N GLY A 34 -14.68 -9.03 -17.53
CA GLY A 34 -14.87 -8.37 -18.83
C GLY A 34 -14.44 -9.22 -20.04
N GLY A 35 -14.50 -10.56 -19.93
CA GLY A 35 -14.04 -11.47 -20.98
C GLY A 35 -12.56 -11.87 -20.90
N ALA A 36 -11.82 -11.36 -19.91
CA ALA A 36 -10.46 -11.81 -19.65
C ALA A 36 -10.42 -13.30 -19.26
N ASN A 37 -9.44 -14.02 -19.79
CA ASN A 37 -9.13 -15.40 -19.41
C ASN A 37 -7.79 -15.50 -18.66
N SER A 38 -7.00 -14.43 -18.64
CA SER A 38 -5.79 -14.32 -17.83
C SER A 38 -5.80 -13.05 -16.99
N ILE A 39 -5.39 -13.19 -15.73
CA ILE A 39 -5.25 -12.13 -14.75
C ILE A 39 -3.79 -12.01 -14.37
N TYR A 40 -3.26 -10.79 -14.38
CA TYR A 40 -1.92 -10.48 -13.90
C TYR A 40 -2.03 -9.53 -12.72
N ILE A 41 -1.59 -9.99 -11.56
CA ILE A 41 -1.60 -9.22 -10.32
C ILE A 41 -0.18 -8.73 -10.05
N GLU A 42 0.03 -7.43 -10.15
CA GLU A 42 1.32 -6.78 -9.87
C GLU A 42 1.31 -6.23 -8.44
N CYS A 43 2.09 -6.84 -7.54
CA CYS A 43 2.19 -6.45 -6.13
C CYS A 43 3.50 -6.86 -5.45
N TYR A 44 3.84 -6.17 -4.36
CA TYR A 44 4.78 -6.62 -3.33
C TYR A 44 4.00 -7.41 -2.27
N CYS A 45 3.71 -8.67 -2.58
CA CYS A 45 2.79 -9.48 -1.80
C CYS A 45 3.45 -10.81 -1.42
N PRO A 46 4.33 -10.81 -0.39
CA PRO A 46 5.11 -11.99 -0.02
C PRO A 46 4.22 -13.12 0.52
N ASN A 47 3.09 -12.79 1.14
CA ASN A 47 2.10 -13.76 1.59
C ASN A 47 0.87 -13.72 0.68
N ARG A 48 0.89 -14.55 -0.36
CA ARG A 48 -0.20 -14.60 -1.33
C ARG A 48 -0.74 -16.00 -1.54
N ASN A 49 -2.03 -16.10 -1.84
CA ASN A 49 -2.65 -17.33 -2.30
C ASN A 49 -3.73 -17.07 -3.35
N VAL A 50 -3.94 -18.09 -4.20
CA VAL A 50 -5.04 -18.12 -5.17
C VAL A 50 -5.99 -19.24 -4.77
N VAL A 51 -7.28 -18.93 -4.78
CA VAL A 51 -8.36 -19.90 -4.57
C VAL A 51 -9.21 -19.91 -5.84
N ILE A 52 -9.33 -21.08 -6.46
CA ILE A 52 -10.23 -21.26 -7.61
C ILE A 52 -11.63 -21.58 -7.08
N SER A 53 -12.66 -20.90 -7.59
CA SER A 53 -14.05 -21.08 -7.19
C SER A 53 -14.99 -21.22 -8.39
N ASN A 54 -15.79 -22.28 -8.40
CA ASN A 54 -16.85 -22.50 -9.39
C ASN A 54 -18.07 -21.58 -9.20
N SER A 55 -18.17 -20.91 -8.05
CA SER A 55 -19.32 -20.07 -7.69
C SER A 55 -19.16 -18.60 -8.07
N LYS A 56 -17.94 -18.18 -8.42
CA LYS A 56 -17.60 -16.78 -8.69
C LYS A 56 -17.59 -16.53 -10.20
N LYS A 57 -18.04 -15.34 -10.60
CA LYS A 57 -17.96 -14.83 -11.98
C LYS A 57 -16.94 -13.71 -12.15
N ASP A 58 -16.58 -13.09 -11.02
CA ASP A 58 -15.61 -12.00 -10.90
C ASP A 58 -14.42 -12.50 -10.10
N ILE A 59 -13.26 -11.85 -10.25
CA ILE A 59 -12.16 -12.04 -9.31
C ILE A 59 -12.44 -11.20 -8.05
N GLN A 60 -12.28 -11.82 -6.89
CA GLN A 60 -12.37 -11.16 -5.60
C GLN A 60 -10.98 -11.13 -4.96
N LEU A 61 -10.53 -9.95 -4.56
CA LEU A 61 -9.31 -9.74 -3.79
C LEU A 61 -9.70 -9.50 -2.33
N ILE A 62 -9.06 -10.23 -1.41
CA ILE A 62 -9.09 -9.97 0.03
C ILE A 62 -7.69 -9.54 0.43
N ILE A 63 -7.58 -8.33 0.94
CA ILE A 63 -6.33 -7.57 1.06
C ILE A 63 -6.13 -7.24 2.53
N GLU A 64 -5.01 -7.65 3.11
CA GLU A 64 -4.52 -7.17 4.40
C GLU A 64 -3.31 -6.29 4.13
N ALA A 65 -3.36 -5.06 4.61
CA ALA A 65 -2.33 -4.06 4.34
C ALA A 65 -1.85 -3.39 5.62
N LYS A 66 -0.65 -2.85 5.54
CA LYS A 66 0.00 -2.07 6.59
C LYS A 66 0.30 -0.66 6.07
N TYR A 67 0.04 0.34 6.91
CA TYR A 67 0.52 1.70 6.71
C TYR A 67 1.32 2.13 7.94
N SER A 68 2.53 2.63 7.72
CA SER A 68 3.42 3.03 8.81
C SER A 68 4.20 4.29 8.49
N SER A 69 4.60 4.98 9.56
CA SER A 69 5.49 6.14 9.58
C SER A 69 6.45 5.93 10.75
N ILE A 70 7.68 5.51 10.46
CA ILE A 70 8.69 5.14 11.46
C ILE A 70 9.97 5.91 11.17
N GLY A 71 10.39 6.74 12.13
CA GLY A 71 11.63 7.51 12.00
C GLY A 71 11.56 8.84 12.72
N TYR A 72 12.43 9.77 12.33
CA TYR A 72 12.43 11.11 12.91
C TYR A 72 11.35 11.97 12.27
N HIS A 73 10.24 12.13 12.98
CA HIS A 73 9.13 13.01 12.62
C HIS A 73 8.96 14.09 13.69
N GLY A 74 8.46 15.26 13.29
CA GLY A 74 7.82 16.17 14.26
C GLY A 74 6.49 15.57 14.75
N LYS A 75 5.70 16.39 15.45
CA LYS A 75 4.32 16.03 15.75
C LYS A 75 3.56 15.76 14.44
N GLN A 76 2.94 14.60 14.32
CA GLN A 76 2.13 14.20 13.17
C GLN A 76 0.74 13.74 13.60
N THR A 77 -0.23 13.86 12.71
CA THR A 77 -1.55 13.25 12.92
C THR A 77 -1.45 11.76 12.63
N ILE A 78 -1.69 10.93 13.64
CA ILE A 78 -1.73 9.48 13.47
C ILE A 78 -3.10 9.08 12.92
N PRO A 79 -3.16 8.44 11.74
CA PRO A 79 -4.42 7.91 11.22
C PRO A 79 -4.88 6.71 12.08
N THR A 80 -6.19 6.57 12.24
CA THR A 80 -6.77 5.43 12.95
C THR A 80 -7.02 4.22 12.05
N SER A 81 -7.02 4.42 10.73
CA SER A 81 -7.32 3.42 9.71
C SER A 81 -6.63 3.75 8.39
N ILE A 82 -6.46 2.73 7.54
CA ILE A 82 -6.03 2.87 6.15
C ILE A 82 -7.27 3.19 5.32
N GLU A 83 -7.19 4.20 4.46
CA GLU A 83 -8.31 4.56 3.58
C GLU A 83 -8.57 3.41 2.57
N PRO A 84 -9.84 2.99 2.36
CA PRO A 84 -10.16 1.91 1.43
C PRO A 84 -9.57 2.09 0.04
N GLU A 85 -9.53 3.32 -0.49
CA GLU A 85 -8.99 3.66 -1.81
C GLU A 85 -7.49 3.38 -1.90
N GLN A 86 -6.74 3.48 -0.80
CA GLN A 86 -5.32 3.12 -0.78
C GLN A 86 -5.13 1.61 -0.94
N MET A 87 -6.08 0.81 -0.44
CA MET A 87 -6.06 -0.65 -0.53
C MET A 87 -6.66 -1.19 -1.83
N GLN A 88 -7.12 -0.35 -2.75
CA GLN A 88 -7.64 -0.81 -4.04
C GLN A 88 -6.51 -1.12 -5.03
N PHE A 89 -6.72 -2.14 -5.86
CA PHE A 89 -5.92 -2.37 -7.04
C PHE A 89 -6.48 -1.56 -8.21
N GLN A 90 -5.61 -0.89 -8.96
CA GLN A 90 -5.97 -0.30 -10.24
C GLN A 90 -6.30 -1.42 -11.24
N VAL A 91 -7.27 -1.17 -12.10
CA VAL A 91 -7.81 -2.18 -13.02
C VAL A 91 -7.59 -1.75 -14.46
N ASN A 92 -6.66 -2.43 -15.15
CA ASN A 92 -6.37 -2.19 -16.56
C ASN A 92 -6.83 -3.40 -17.38
N ARG A 93 -7.67 -3.16 -18.40
CA ARG A 93 -8.21 -4.21 -19.27
C ARG A 93 -7.61 -4.08 -20.66
N SER A 94 -7.17 -5.20 -21.23
CA SER A 94 -6.69 -5.29 -22.60
C SER A 94 -7.02 -6.67 -23.17
N ASP A 95 -7.88 -6.70 -24.18
CA ASP A 95 -8.34 -7.93 -24.85
C ASP A 95 -8.79 -9.04 -23.87
N LYS A 96 -7.98 -10.10 -23.77
CA LYS A 96 -8.23 -11.27 -22.92
C LYS A 96 -7.49 -11.20 -21.58
N THR A 97 -6.91 -10.06 -21.26
CA THR A 97 -6.05 -9.85 -20.09
C THR A 97 -6.63 -8.78 -19.17
N LEU A 98 -6.67 -9.11 -17.88
CA LEU A 98 -6.97 -8.21 -16.78
C LEU A 98 -5.70 -7.99 -15.96
N LYS A 99 -5.19 -6.75 -15.92
CA LYS A 99 -4.07 -6.39 -15.07
C LYS A 99 -4.58 -5.66 -13.84
N LEU A 100 -4.23 -6.17 -12.66
CA LEU A 100 -4.54 -5.62 -11.35
C LEU A 100 -3.24 -5.11 -10.74
N ILE A 101 -3.14 -3.82 -10.45
CA ILE A 101 -1.90 -3.17 -10.01
C ILE A 101 -2.09 -2.62 -8.60
N SER A 102 -1.29 -3.07 -7.64
CA SER A 102 -1.34 -2.54 -6.28
C SER A 102 -0.86 -1.09 -6.22
N LEU A 103 -1.38 -0.35 -5.23
CA LEU A 103 -1.01 1.03 -4.94
C LEU A 103 0.06 1.15 -3.86
N GLU A 104 0.82 0.08 -3.62
CA GLU A 104 1.89 0.03 -2.61
C GLU A 104 2.98 1.07 -2.90
N TRP A 105 3.60 1.60 -1.84
CA TRP A 105 4.68 2.57 -1.96
C TRP A 105 5.52 2.66 -0.68
N ALA A 106 6.77 3.03 -0.86
CA ALA A 106 7.68 3.43 0.20
C ALA A 106 8.23 4.83 -0.12
N PHE A 107 8.31 5.69 0.89
CA PHE A 107 8.94 6.99 0.76
C PHE A 107 9.53 7.45 2.10
N MET A 108 10.86 7.52 2.16
CA MET A 108 11.62 7.84 3.37
C MET A 108 11.21 6.97 4.57
N HIS A 109 10.47 7.53 5.53
CA HIS A 109 9.99 6.87 6.74
C HIS A 109 8.57 6.30 6.61
N HIS A 110 7.90 6.56 5.49
CA HIS A 110 6.52 6.14 5.27
C HIS A 110 6.47 4.91 4.37
N LEU A 111 5.60 3.97 4.71
CA LEU A 111 5.42 2.71 3.99
C LEU A 111 3.95 2.32 3.96
N PHE A 112 3.44 2.03 2.77
CA PHE A 112 2.18 1.33 2.55
C PHE A 112 2.44 0.06 1.74
N GLU A 113 2.18 -1.11 2.34
CA GLU A 113 2.43 -2.43 1.75
C GLU A 113 1.26 -3.38 1.97
N VAL A 114 1.09 -4.34 1.05
CA VAL A 114 0.13 -5.44 1.14
C VAL A 114 0.81 -6.61 1.86
N GLU A 115 0.54 -6.77 3.16
CA GLU A 115 1.10 -7.86 3.96
C GLU A 115 0.58 -9.23 3.51
N ARG A 116 -0.71 -9.31 3.13
CA ARG A 116 -1.36 -10.53 2.63
C ARG A 116 -2.34 -10.25 1.50
N LEU A 117 -2.34 -11.09 0.48
CA LEU A 117 -3.31 -11.07 -0.60
C LEU A 117 -3.92 -12.45 -0.85
N GLN A 118 -5.25 -12.54 -0.78
CA GLN A 118 -5.99 -13.70 -1.30
C GLN A 118 -6.77 -13.31 -2.55
N ALA A 119 -6.45 -13.96 -3.66
CA ALA A 119 -7.17 -13.84 -4.92
C ALA A 119 -8.12 -15.03 -5.08
N ILE A 120 -9.42 -14.77 -5.14
CA ILE A 120 -10.45 -15.78 -5.40
C ILE A 120 -10.91 -15.60 -6.85
N ALA A 121 -10.54 -16.53 -7.72
CA ALA A 121 -10.80 -16.45 -9.16
C ALA A 121 -11.83 -17.49 -9.62
N PRO A 122 -12.61 -17.21 -10.68
CA PRO A 122 -13.45 -18.21 -11.33
C PRO A 122 -12.62 -19.36 -11.92
N GLU A 123 -13.27 -20.52 -12.12
CA GLU A 123 -12.66 -21.66 -12.82
C GLU A 123 -12.29 -21.31 -14.28
N GLY A 124 -11.19 -21.87 -14.77
CA GLY A 124 -10.71 -21.66 -16.14
C GLY A 124 -10.02 -20.31 -16.38
N ILE A 125 -9.73 -19.55 -15.33
CA ILE A 125 -8.98 -18.28 -15.39
C ILE A 125 -7.55 -18.50 -14.89
N ASP A 126 -6.58 -18.11 -15.70
CA ASP A 126 -5.17 -18.13 -15.31
C ASP A 126 -4.86 -16.91 -14.43
N VAL A 127 -4.32 -17.15 -13.23
CA VAL A 127 -3.90 -16.07 -12.31
C VAL A 127 -2.39 -16.09 -12.15
N ASN A 128 -1.75 -15.01 -12.59
CA ASN A 128 -0.30 -14.84 -12.56
C ASN A 128 0.07 -13.67 -11.67
N PHE A 129 1.17 -13.79 -10.94
CA PHE A 129 1.74 -12.69 -10.15
C PHE A 129 2.94 -12.10 -10.87
N ILE A 130 2.98 -10.77 -10.91
CA ILE A 130 4.15 -9.99 -11.30
C ILE A 130 4.70 -9.43 -10.00
N ASP A 131 5.77 -10.07 -9.51
CA ASP A 131 6.37 -9.71 -8.23
C ASP A 131 7.07 -8.36 -8.32
N LEU A 132 6.72 -7.48 -7.39
CA LEU A 132 7.50 -6.30 -7.08
C LEU A 132 8.54 -6.66 -6.03
N SER A 133 9.73 -6.11 -6.16
CA SER A 133 10.71 -6.03 -5.09
C SER A 133 10.41 -4.84 -4.17
N TYR A 134 11.08 -4.79 -3.02
CA TYR A 134 10.96 -3.64 -2.12
C TYR A 134 11.43 -2.33 -2.80
N ASP A 135 12.49 -2.41 -3.61
CA ASP A 135 13.03 -1.26 -4.34
C ASP A 135 12.02 -0.70 -5.36
N ASP A 136 11.12 -1.54 -5.89
CA ASP A 136 10.05 -1.11 -6.80
C ASP A 136 8.98 -0.25 -6.09
N LEU A 137 8.92 -0.27 -4.76
CA LEU A 137 7.98 0.53 -3.97
C LEU A 137 8.43 1.98 -3.83
N GLU A 138 9.72 2.26 -3.97
CA GLU A 138 10.25 3.60 -3.80
C GLU A 138 9.63 4.56 -4.82
N ASP A 139 8.97 5.61 -4.31
CA ASP A 139 8.31 6.65 -5.10
C ASP A 139 7.18 6.12 -6.03
N ARG A 140 6.74 4.87 -5.87
CA ARG A 140 5.81 4.20 -6.78
C ARG A 140 4.48 4.92 -6.93
N LYS A 141 3.92 5.44 -5.83
CA LYS A 141 2.65 6.20 -5.84
C LYS A 141 2.69 7.37 -6.82
N ARG A 142 3.80 8.11 -6.86
CA ARG A 142 3.98 9.25 -7.78
C ARG A 142 4.00 8.77 -9.23
N LYS A 143 4.79 7.73 -9.53
CA LYS A 143 4.89 7.13 -10.87
C LYS A 143 3.54 6.64 -11.40
N LEU A 144 2.72 6.05 -10.54
CA LEU A 144 1.39 5.56 -10.91
C LEU A 144 0.43 6.72 -11.26
N LEU A 145 0.48 7.83 -10.51
CA LEU A 145 -0.35 9.01 -10.77
C LEU A 145 0.05 9.75 -12.06
N GLU A 146 1.33 9.72 -12.43
CA GLU A 146 1.84 10.32 -13.68
C GLU A 146 1.46 9.50 -14.94
N SER A 147 1.03 8.25 -14.76
CA SER A 147 0.72 7.32 -15.87
C SER A 147 -0.76 7.29 -16.30
N GLN A 148 -1.61 8.09 -15.64
CA GLN A 148 -3.05 8.23 -15.91
C GLN A 148 -3.33 9.43 -16.80
#